data_AF-A0AAW1RWE8-F1
#
_entry.id   AF-A0AAW1RWE8-F1
#
_cell.length_a   1.000
_cell.length_b   1.000
_cell.length_c   1.000
_cell.angle_alpha   90.00
_cell.angle_beta   90.00
_cell.angle_gamma   90.00
#
_symmetry.space_group_name_H-M   'P 1'
#
loop_
_entity.id
_entity.type
_entity.pdbx_description
1 polymer ?
#
loop_
_entity_poly.entity_id
_entity_poly.type
_entity_poly.pdbx_seq_one_letter_code
_entity_poly.pdbx_strand_id
1 'polypeptide(L)'
;MADSVAPVLRPVYDELSSIVTALKTLSGQSSCDEDLVLKLQRQLHDIDERFEDGKFEDAEHNVPAGQAVLSDLLSEAHELVEACYEKFPDEETESP
;
A
#
# COMPACT_ATOMS: atom_id res chain seq x y z
N MET A 1 0.66 17.66 -3.34
CA MET A 1 0.38 17.42 -1.91
C MET A 1 1.53 16.67 -1.20
N ALA A 2 2.65 16.37 -1.88
CA ALA A 2 3.83 15.72 -1.28
C ALA A 2 4.75 16.66 -0.46
N ASP A 3 4.53 17.97 -0.48
CA ASP A 3 5.35 18.95 0.25
C ASP A 3 5.17 18.88 1.79
N SER A 4 4.09 18.23 2.26
CA SER A 4 3.78 18.07 3.68
C SER A 4 4.35 16.78 4.29
N VAL A 5 5.03 15.96 3.50
CA VAL A 5 5.63 14.69 3.96
C VAL A 5 7.07 14.94 4.40
N ALA A 6 7.37 14.56 5.63
CA ALA A 6 8.70 14.69 6.21
C ALA A 6 9.76 13.96 5.35
N PRO A 7 11.01 14.44 5.32
CA PRO A 7 12.06 13.82 4.51
C PRO A 7 12.35 12.36 4.89
N VAL A 8 12.19 11.99 6.16
CA VAL A 8 12.32 10.59 6.61
C VAL A 8 11.24 9.67 6.03
N LEU A 9 10.07 10.23 5.73
CA LEU A 9 8.92 9.51 5.18
C LEU A 9 8.85 9.53 3.65
N ARG A 10 9.66 10.36 2.98
CA ARG A 10 9.75 10.39 1.52
C ARG A 10 10.03 9.03 0.87
N PRO A 11 10.99 8.21 1.34
CA PRO A 11 11.21 6.90 0.73
C PRO A 11 9.97 6.00 0.83
N VAL A 12 9.26 6.03 1.95
CA VAL A 12 8.02 5.26 2.14
C VAL A 12 6.90 5.78 1.23
N TYR A 13 6.75 7.11 1.13
CA TYR A 13 5.80 7.74 0.23
C TYR A 13 6.04 7.36 -1.23
N ASP A 14 7.29 7.42 -1.68
CA ASP A 14 7.67 7.09 -3.06
C ASP A 14 7.36 5.63 -3.37
N GLU A 15 7.66 4.73 -2.43
CA GLU A 15 7.38 3.30 -2.55
C GLU A 15 5.87 3.01 -2.60
N LEU A 16 5.09 3.56 -1.66
CA LEU A 16 3.63 3.45 -1.67
C LEU A 16 3.02 4.02 -2.94
N SER A 17 3.45 5.21 -3.36
CA SER A 17 2.97 5.84 -4.59
C SER A 17 3.25 4.97 -5.81
N SER A 18 4.40 4.31 -5.86
CA SER A 18 4.75 3.38 -6.93
C SER A 18 3.86 2.13 -6.89
N ILE A 19 3.62 1.56 -5.70
CA ILE A 19 2.75 0.39 -5.51
C ILE A 19 1.32 0.71 -5.96
N VAL A 20 0.75 1.81 -5.46
CA VAL A 20 -0.59 2.30 -5.83
C VAL A 20 -0.70 2.49 -7.34
N THR A 21 0.29 3.12 -7.98
CA THR A 21 0.26 3.36 -9.43
C THR A 21 0.28 2.04 -10.22
N ALA A 22 1.09 1.08 -9.78
CA ALA A 22 1.13 -0.25 -10.39
C ALA A 22 -0.20 -0.98 -10.22
N LEU A 23 -0.76 -0.99 -9.01
CA LEU A 23 -2.06 -1.62 -8.72
C LEU A 23 -3.21 -0.95 -9.48
N LYS A 24 -3.25 0.38 -9.59
CA LYS A 24 -4.23 1.10 -10.44
C LYS A 24 -4.13 0.71 -11.89
N THR A 25 -2.91 0.50 -12.38
CA THR A 25 -2.69 0.07 -13.76
C THR A 25 -3.22 -1.34 -13.96
N LEU A 26 -2.95 -2.25 -13.02
CA LEU A 26 -3.46 -3.63 -13.05
C LEU A 26 -4.99 -3.69 -12.90
N SER A 27 -5.55 -2.91 -11.98
CA SER A 27 -7.00 -2.83 -11.77
C SER A 27 -7.72 -2.20 -12.96
N GLY A 28 -7.05 -1.39 -13.79
CA GLY A 28 -7.57 -0.92 -15.07
C GLY A 28 -7.45 -1.92 -16.22
N GLN A 29 -6.61 -2.95 -16.09
CA GLN A 29 -6.38 -3.94 -17.13
C GLN A 29 -7.41 -5.08 -17.08
N SER A 30 -7.62 -5.72 -18.24
CA SER A 30 -8.53 -6.87 -18.40
C SER A 30 -7.95 -8.15 -17.78
N SER A 31 -6.64 -8.22 -17.64
CA SER A 31 -5.90 -9.26 -16.95
C SER A 31 -5.09 -8.60 -15.84
N CYS A 32 -5.44 -8.90 -14.59
CA CYS A 32 -4.49 -8.68 -13.51
C CYS A 32 -3.42 -9.79 -13.60
N ASP A 33 -2.25 -9.58 -13.00
CA ASP A 33 -1.16 -10.56 -12.96
C ASP A 33 -0.96 -10.94 -11.48
N GLU A 34 -1.36 -12.15 -11.10
CA GLU A 34 -1.41 -12.58 -9.69
C GLU A 34 -0.03 -12.49 -9.02
N ASP A 35 1.03 -12.93 -9.68
CA ASP A 35 2.40 -12.87 -9.15
C ASP A 35 2.83 -11.43 -8.85
N LEU A 36 2.43 -10.50 -9.73
CA LEU A 36 2.71 -9.09 -9.53
C LEU A 36 1.88 -8.51 -8.38
N VAL A 37 0.60 -8.86 -8.27
CA VAL A 37 -0.26 -8.44 -7.14
C VAL A 37 0.31 -8.97 -5.82
N LEU A 38 0.68 -10.25 -5.76
CA LEU A 38 1.32 -10.87 -4.59
C LEU A 38 2.63 -10.16 -4.23
N LYS A 39 3.45 -9.80 -5.22
CA LYS A 39 4.69 -9.05 -4.99
C LYS A 39 4.40 -7.66 -4.40
N LEU A 40 3.45 -6.94 -4.97
CA LEU A 40 3.04 -5.61 -4.50
C LEU A 40 2.43 -5.68 -3.09
N GLN A 41 1.60 -6.69 -2.82
CA GLN A 41 1.03 -6.95 -1.50
C GLN A 41 2.10 -7.25 -0.45
N ARG A 42 3.15 -8.03 -0.78
CA ARG A 42 4.29 -8.25 0.12
C ARG A 42 5.04 -6.96 0.41
N GLN A 43 5.30 -6.14 -0.61
CA GLN A 43 5.95 -4.85 -0.39
C GLN A 43 5.08 -3.93 0.49
N LEU A 44 3.77 -3.93 0.27
CA LEU A 44 2.82 -3.20 1.09
C LEU A 44 2.84 -3.68 2.55
N HIS A 45 2.88 -5.00 2.76
CA HIS A 45 2.97 -5.60 4.09
C HIS A 45 4.26 -5.20 4.82
N ASP A 46 5.41 -5.22 4.15
CA ASP A 46 6.68 -4.72 4.69
C ASP A 46 6.58 -3.25 5.15
N ILE A 47 5.79 -2.43 4.45
CA ILE A 47 5.55 -1.03 4.81
C ILE A 47 4.58 -0.92 5.99
N ASP A 48 3.52 -1.74 6.02
CA ASP A 48 2.58 -1.84 7.14
C ASP A 48 3.29 -2.28 8.44
N GLU A 49 4.21 -3.24 8.36
CA GLU A 49 5.03 -3.63 9.52
C GLU A 49 5.89 -2.47 10.03
N ARG A 50 6.26 -1.53 9.15
CA ARG A 50 6.95 -0.29 9.55
C ARG A 50 5.98 0.79 10.03
N PHE A 51 4.70 0.65 9.72
CA PHE A 51 3.60 1.50 10.19
C PHE A 51 2.97 0.92 11.47
N GLU A 52 3.80 0.64 12.47
CA GLU A 52 3.31 0.15 13.76
C GLU A 52 2.38 1.17 14.44
N ASP A 53 1.28 0.68 15.03
CA ASP A 53 0.32 1.50 15.80
C ASP A 53 -0.36 2.64 14.99
N GLY A 54 -0.34 2.57 13.66
CA GLY A 54 -0.93 3.59 12.79
C GLY A 54 -0.09 4.85 12.63
N LYS A 55 1.22 4.77 12.89
CA LYS A 55 2.16 5.90 12.80
C LYS A 55 3.57 5.41 12.47
N PHE A 56 4.23 6.08 11.53
CA PHE A 56 5.68 5.93 11.39
C PHE A 56 6.36 6.73 12.48
N GLU A 57 7.18 6.07 13.29
CA GLU A 57 7.97 6.72 14.32
C GLU A 57 9.41 6.90 13.84
N ASP A 58 9.96 8.09 14.03
CA ASP A 58 11.38 8.35 13.74
C ASP A 58 12.27 7.69 14.82
N ALA A 59 13.60 7.71 14.64
CA ALA A 59 14.56 7.16 15.60
C ALA A 59 14.43 7.74 17.03
N GLU A 60 13.79 8.90 17.16
CA GLU A 60 13.49 9.56 18.42
C GLU A 60 12.06 9.28 18.96
N HIS A 61 11.33 8.31 18.39
CA HIS A 61 9.94 7.98 18.76
C HIS A 61 8.97 9.19 18.57
N ASN A 62 9.29 10.07 17.63
CA ASN A 62 8.44 11.19 17.24
C ASN A 62 7.61 10.83 16.01
N VAL A 63 6.42 11.40 15.90
CA VAL A 63 5.54 11.24 14.74
C VAL A 63 5.78 12.39 13.74
N PRO A 64 6.52 12.16 12.64
CA PRO A 64 6.78 13.17 11.62
C PRO A 64 5.51 13.54 10.83
N ALA A 65 5.51 14.72 10.21
CA ALA A 65 4.44 15.19 9.35
C ALA A 65 4.29 14.33 8.09
N GLY A 66 3.05 14.11 7.64
CA GLY A 66 2.75 13.30 6.44
C GLY A 66 2.08 11.96 6.72
N GLN A 67 1.84 11.59 7.99
CA GLN A 67 1.15 10.34 8.35
C GLN A 67 -0.19 10.17 7.64
N ALA A 68 -1.01 11.22 7.60
CA ALA A 68 -2.31 11.18 6.94
C ALA A 68 -2.20 10.85 5.44
N VAL A 69 -1.16 11.37 4.77
CA VAL A 69 -0.93 11.09 3.34
C VAL A 69 -0.50 9.63 3.15
N LEU A 70 0.35 9.11 4.03
CA LEU A 70 0.78 7.71 3.97
C LEU A 70 -0.37 6.75 4.29
N SER A 71 -1.18 7.08 5.31
CA SER A 71 -2.38 6.32 5.67
C SER A 71 -3.40 6.27 4.54
N ASP A 72 -3.58 7.38 3.81
CA ASP A 72 -4.47 7.45 2.65
C ASP A 72 -3.96 6.58 1.51
N LEU A 73 -2.65 6.64 1.22
CA LEU A 73 -2.01 5.79 0.21
C LEU A 73 -2.04 4.30 0.58
N LEU A 74 -1.84 3.97 1.86
CA LEU A 74 -1.93 2.59 2.36
C LEU A 74 -3.34 2.05 2.14
N SER A 75 -4.36 2.78 2.60
CA SER A 75 -5.75 2.40 2.40
C SER A 75 -6.07 2.20 0.92
N GLU A 76 -5.66 3.15 0.08
CA GLU A 76 -5.86 3.06 -1.37
C GLU A 76 -5.14 1.85 -1.99
N ALA A 77 -3.92 1.53 -1.54
CA ALA A 77 -3.19 0.36 -2.00
C ALA A 77 -3.91 -0.95 -1.63
N HIS A 78 -4.39 -1.07 -0.38
CA HIS A 78 -5.13 -2.25 0.08
C HIS A 78 -6.42 -2.43 -0.73
N GLU A 79 -7.21 -1.37 -0.91
CA GLU A 79 -8.43 -1.41 -1.73
C GLU A 79 -8.15 -1.86 -3.17
N LEU A 80 -7.04 -1.42 -3.76
CA LEU A 80 -6.67 -1.83 -5.12
C LEU A 80 -6.17 -3.28 -5.19
N VAL A 81 -5.47 -3.77 -4.16
CA VAL A 81 -5.08 -5.18 -4.04
C VAL A 81 -6.34 -6.05 -4.00
N GLU A 82 -7.30 -5.73 -3.13
CA GLU A 82 -8.57 -6.45 -3.04
C GLU A 82 -9.33 -6.41 -4.37
N ALA A 83 -9.45 -5.24 -5.00
CA ALA A 83 -10.09 -5.10 -6.30
C ALA A 83 -9.40 -5.91 -7.42
N CYS A 84 -8.08 -6.13 -7.33
CA CYS A 84 -7.36 -7.01 -8.24
C CYS A 84 -7.68 -8.48 -7.97
N TYR A 85 -7.75 -8.89 -6.71
CA TYR A 85 -8.16 -10.24 -6.31
C TYR A 85 -9.63 -10.54 -6.65
N GLU A 86 -10.56 -9.59 -6.55
CA GLU A 86 -11.95 -9.81 -6.94
C GLU A 86 -12.11 -10.23 -8.41
N LYS A 87 -11.16 -9.87 -9.29
CA LYS A 87 -11.15 -10.32 -10.69
C LYS A 87 -10.65 -11.75 -10.86
N PHE A 88 -9.93 -12.28 -9.88
CA PHE A 88 -9.58 -13.67 -9.74
C PHE A 88 -10.41 -14.23 -8.61
N PRO A 89 -11.70 -14.55 -8.82
CA PRO A 89 -12.44 -15.25 -7.79
C PRO A 89 -11.68 -16.54 -7.53
N ASP A 90 -10.96 -16.59 -6.40
CA ASP A 90 -10.56 -17.83 -5.78
C ASP A 90 -11.88 -18.56 -5.53
N GLU A 91 -12.21 -19.46 -6.45
CA GLU A 91 -13.10 -20.56 -6.15
C GLU A 91 -12.44 -21.22 -4.94
N GLU A 92 -13.00 -20.98 -3.73
CA GLU A 92 -12.50 -21.39 -2.40
C GLU A 92 -11.83 -20.31 -1.51
N THR A 93 -12.57 -19.26 -1.14
CA THR A 93 -12.59 -18.81 0.28
C THR A 93 -14.02 -18.60 0.76
N GLU A 94 -14.80 -19.68 0.77
CA GLU A 94 -15.81 -19.86 1.82
C GLU A 94 -15.03 -20.07 3.12
N SER A 95 -14.98 -19.05 3.98
CA SER A 95 -14.63 -19.28 5.39
C SER A 95 -15.94 -19.52 6.16
N PRO A 96 -16.10 -20.67 6.84
CA PRO A 96 -17.30 -21.04 7.59
C PRO A 96 -17.60 -20.17 8.81
#